data_AF-A0A7D3XQJ7-F1
#
_entry.id   AF-A0A7D3XQJ7-F1
#
_cell.length_a   1.000
_cell.length_b   1.000
_cell.length_c   1.000
_cell.angle_alpha   90.00
_cell.angle_beta   90.00
_cell.angle_gamma   90.00
#
_symmetry.space_group_name_H-M   'P 1'
#
loop_
_entity.id
_entity.type
_entity.pdbx_description
1 polymer ?
#
loop_
_entity_poly.entity_id
_entity_poly.type
_entity_poly.pdbx_seq_one_letter_code
_entity_poly.pdbx_strand_id
1 'polypeptide(L)'
;MHISVESKGVEESFHPFYIFRFVIFLDGNPFIESLARYTDTKEGGVVQFMDADVRRISKIAQGTDPLAKLEQLILEEARFLIDHRDSNLH
;
A
#
# COMPACT_ATOMS: atom_id res chain seq x y z
N MET A 1 3.29 -1.40 22.23
CA MET A 1 3.66 -1.84 20.88
C MET A 1 3.10 -0.83 19.90
N HIS A 2 3.97 -0.07 19.27
CA HIS A 2 3.61 0.96 18.30
C HIS A 2 3.88 0.42 16.89
N ILE A 3 2.87 0.49 16.02
CA ILE A 3 2.98 0.09 14.62
C ILE A 3 2.80 1.34 13.76
N SER A 4 3.77 1.64 12.91
CA SER A 4 3.63 2.65 11.85
C SER A 4 3.83 2.01 10.49
N VAL A 5 3.17 2.58 9.48
CA VAL A 5 3.23 2.13 8.09
C VAL A 5 3.60 3.33 7.23
N GLU A 6 4.50 3.12 6.29
CA GLU A 6 4.96 4.15 5.36
C GLU A 6 4.93 3.58 3.95
N SER A 7 4.30 4.28 3.01
CA SER A 7 4.57 4.07 1.59
C SER A 7 5.89 4.76 1.24
N LYS A 8 6.70 4.10 0.40
CA LYS A 8 7.91 4.67 -0.21
C LYS A 8 7.64 5.15 -1.64
N GLY A 9 6.36 5.19 -2.05
CA GLY A 9 5.93 5.60 -3.38
C GLY A 9 5.82 4.44 -4.38
N VAL A 10 5.57 4.81 -5.63
CA VAL A 10 5.41 3.87 -6.74
C VAL A 10 6.75 3.44 -7.29
N GLU A 11 6.97 2.13 -7.30
CA GLU A 11 8.11 1.47 -7.91
C GLU A 11 7.90 1.26 -9.42
N GLU A 12 6.68 0.89 -9.81
CA GLU A 12 6.32 0.69 -11.23
C GLU A 12 4.90 1.20 -11.51
N SER A 13 4.73 1.94 -12.60
CA SER A 13 3.44 2.43 -13.08
C SER A 13 3.12 1.86 -14.46
N PHE A 14 2.12 0.97 -14.51
CA PHE A 14 1.66 0.35 -15.75
C PHE A 14 0.14 0.16 -15.71
N HIS A 15 -0.62 1.22 -16.03
CA HIS A 15 -2.08 1.17 -15.91
C HIS A 15 -2.69 -0.02 -16.69
N PRO A 16 -3.60 -0.78 -16.07
CA PRO A 16 -4.30 -0.48 -14.80
C PRO A 16 -3.55 -0.84 -13.51
N PHE A 17 -2.30 -1.27 -13.57
CA PHE A 17 -1.51 -1.73 -12.43
C PHE A 17 -0.48 -0.70 -11.94
N TYR A 18 -0.29 -0.67 -10.62
CA TYR A 18 0.72 0.15 -9.96
C TYR A 18 1.34 -0.68 -8.83
N ILE A 19 2.67 -0.66 -8.73
CA ILE A 19 3.41 -1.35 -7.67
C ILE A 19 3.89 -0.30 -6.67
N PHE A 20 3.46 -0.44 -5.42
CA PHE A 20 3.82 0.43 -4.32
C PHE A 20 4.79 -0.27 -3.40
N ARG A 21 5.89 0.41 -3.07
CA ARG A 21 6.80 -0.06 -2.01
C ARG A 21 6.31 0.47 -0.67
N PHE A 22 6.35 -0.36 0.35
CA PHE A 22 5.97 0.05 1.70
C PHE A 22 6.91 -0.52 2.76
N VAL A 23 6.92 0.13 3.92
CA VAL A 23 7.61 -0.33 5.12
C VAL A 23 6.65 -0.30 6.30
N ILE A 24 6.61 -1.39 7.05
CA ILE A 24 5.94 -1.48 8.35
C ILE A 24 7.02 -1.45 9.42
N PHE A 25 6.89 -0.54 10.36
CA PHE A 25 7.76 -0.42 11.52
C PHE A 25 7.07 -0.96 12.76
N LEU A 26 7.81 -1.73 13.55
CA LEU A 26 7.40 -2.21 14.86
C LEU A 26 8.32 -1.59 15.91
N ASP A 27 7.74 -0.78 16.80
CA ASP A 27 8.47 -0.05 17.84
C ASP A 27 9.69 0.73 17.26
N GLY A 28 9.48 1.36 16.10
CA GLY A 28 10.47 2.19 15.40
C GLY A 28 11.49 1.43 14.55
N ASN A 29 11.47 0.10 14.54
CA ASN A 29 12.38 -0.72 13.74
C ASN A 29 11.67 -1.26 12.49
N PRO A 30 12.33 -1.28 11.32
CA PRO A 30 11.79 -1.91 10.12
C PRO A 30 11.45 -3.37 10.40
N PHE A 31 10.19 -3.74 10.19
CA PHE A 31 9.69 -5.10 10.40
C PHE A 31 9.38 -5.80 9.08
N ILE A 32 8.71 -5.10 8.17
CA ILE A 32 8.44 -5.56 6.80
C ILE A 32 8.81 -4.43 5.86
N GLU A 33 9.63 -4.72 4.86
CA GLU A 33 9.84 -3.88 3.69
C GLU A 33 9.45 -4.73 2.47
N SER A 34 8.43 -4.31 1.73
CA SER A 34 7.83 -5.15 0.69
C SER A 34 7.05 -4.31 -0.33
N LEU A 35 6.39 -5.01 -1.25
CA LEU A 35 5.62 -4.46 -2.35
C LEU A 35 4.14 -4.84 -2.23
N ALA A 36 3.28 -3.91 -2.64
CA ALA A 36 1.86 -4.11 -2.80
C ALA A 36 1.46 -3.71 -4.22
N ARG A 37 0.54 -4.47 -4.83
CA ARG A 37 -0.02 -4.15 -6.13
C ARG A 37 -1.35 -3.46 -5.95
N TYR A 38 -1.47 -2.26 -6.47
CA TYR A 38 -2.75 -1.62 -6.71
C TYR A 38 -3.19 -1.89 -8.15
N THR A 39 -4.46 -2.25 -8.34
CA THR A 39 -5.09 -2.41 -9.64
C THR A 39 -6.26 -1.45 -9.72
N ASP A 40 -6.22 -0.51 -10.65
CA ASP A 40 -7.34 0.37 -10.93
C ASP A 40 -8.48 -0.43 -11.57
N THR A 41 -9.68 -0.25 -11.02
CA THR A 41 -10.90 -0.91 -11.48
C THR A 41 -11.99 0.14 -11.59
N LYS A 42 -13.03 -0.16 -12.38
CA LYS A 42 -14.20 0.73 -12.54
C LYS A 42 -14.94 1.03 -11.22
N GLU A 43 -14.62 0.33 -10.14
CA GLU A 43 -15.30 0.40 -8.84
C GLU A 43 -14.43 1.00 -7.71
N GLY A 44 -13.23 1.52 -8.02
CA GLY A 44 -12.42 2.26 -7.03
C GLY A 44 -11.07 1.65 -6.65
N GLY A 45 -10.61 0.66 -7.42
CA GLY A 45 -9.29 0.05 -7.31
C GLY A 45 -9.12 -0.93 -6.14
N VAL A 46 -8.22 -1.90 -6.31
CA VAL A 46 -7.98 -3.00 -5.37
C VAL A 46 -6.51 -3.10 -5.03
N VAL A 47 -6.18 -3.20 -3.73
CA VAL A 47 -4.82 -3.41 -3.24
C VAL A 47 -4.60 -4.89 -2.93
N GLN A 48 -3.46 -5.43 -3.36
CA GLN A 48 -3.07 -6.82 -3.14
C GLN A 48 -1.69 -6.85 -2.50
N PHE A 49 -1.62 -7.43 -1.32
CA PHE A 49 -0.40 -7.68 -0.57
C PHE A 49 0.14 -9.08 -0.85
N MET A 50 1.42 -9.31 -0.57
CA MET A 50 1.96 -10.67 -0.60
C MET A 50 1.43 -11.50 0.58
N ASP A 51 1.06 -12.76 0.34
CA ASP A 51 0.58 -13.66 1.39
C ASP A 51 1.55 -13.80 2.57
N ALA A 52 2.86 -13.71 2.30
CA ALA A 52 3.89 -13.75 3.33
C ALA A 52 3.79 -12.55 4.29
N ASP A 53 3.50 -11.36 3.76
CA ASP A 53 3.36 -10.14 4.55
C ASP A 53 2.06 -10.16 5.35
N VAL A 54 0.95 -10.55 4.71
CA VAL A 54 -0.34 -10.73 5.40
C VAL A 54 -0.16 -11.63 6.62
N ARG A 55 0.45 -12.81 6.44
CA ARG A 55 0.72 -13.75 7.55
C ARG A 55 1.63 -13.18 8.64
N ARG A 56 2.59 -12.33 8.30
CA ARG A 56 3.48 -11.68 9.30
C ARG A 56 2.75 -10.58 10.07
N ILE A 57 1.95 -9.77 9.38
CA ILE A 57 1.19 -8.67 9.96
C ILE A 57 0.09 -9.20 10.89
N SER A 58 -0.65 -10.23 10.46
CA SER A 58 -1.70 -10.83 11.30
C SER A 58 -1.19 -11.40 12.62
N LYS A 59 0.11 -11.75 12.72
CA LYS A 59 0.71 -12.24 13.98
C LYS A 59 0.99 -11.12 14.99
N ILE A 60 1.16 -9.89 14.52
CA ILE A 60 1.48 -8.72 15.36
C ILE A 60 0.26 -7.80 15.57
N ALA A 61 -0.80 -7.96 14.79
CA ALA A 61 -2.00 -7.15 14.90
C ALA A 61 -2.81 -7.51 16.18
N GLN A 62 -2.50 -6.87 17.31
CA GLN A 62 -3.35 -6.87 18.50
C GLN A 62 -4.12 -5.55 18.57
N GLY A 63 -5.38 -5.55 18.14
CA GLY A 63 -6.32 -4.43 18.33
C GLY A 63 -6.24 -3.28 17.31
N THR A 64 -5.20 -3.21 16.48
CA THR A 64 -5.13 -2.32 15.30
C THR A 64 -4.85 -3.18 14.08
N ASP A 65 -5.50 -2.91 12.95
CA ASP A 65 -5.29 -3.62 11.68
C ASP A 65 -4.31 -2.83 10.78
N PRO A 66 -3.01 -3.18 10.77
CA PRO A 66 -2.02 -2.45 9.98
C PRO A 66 -2.23 -2.66 8.47
N LEU A 67 -2.87 -3.76 8.06
CA LEU A 67 -3.18 -4.02 6.65
C LEU A 67 -4.22 -3.02 6.16
N ALA A 68 -5.31 -2.83 6.91
CA ALA A 68 -6.35 -1.87 6.55
C ALA A 68 -5.80 -0.43 6.43
N LYS A 69 -4.92 -0.03 7.37
CA LYS A 69 -4.28 1.29 7.32
C LYS A 69 -3.35 1.43 6.11
N LEU A 70 -2.59 0.39 5.80
CA LEU A 70 -1.70 0.38 4.64
C LEU A 70 -2.48 0.40 3.32
N GLU A 71 -3.58 -0.35 3.25
CA GLU A 71 -4.49 -0.35 2.09
C GLU A 71 -5.05 1.06 1.84
N GLN A 72 -5.53 1.75 2.88
CA GLN A 72 -6.02 3.13 2.75
C GLN A 72 -4.94 4.08 2.22
N LEU A 73 -3.72 4.01 2.73
CA LEU A 73 -2.61 4.85 2.24
C LEU A 73 -2.32 4.60 0.77
N ILE A 74 -2.25 3.33 0.35
CA ILE A 74 -1.99 2.98 -1.05
C ILE A 74 -3.13 3.44 -1.95
N LEU A 75 -4.39 3.31 -1.51
CA LEU A 75 -5.56 3.79 -2.26
C LEU A 75 -5.52 5.32 -2.45
N GLU A 76 -5.16 6.07 -1.41
CA GLU A 76 -5.03 7.53 -1.47
C GLU A 76 -3.91 7.96 -2.44
N GLU A 77 -2.73 7.34 -2.34
CA GLU A 77 -1.61 7.63 -3.26
C GLU A 77 -1.93 7.23 -4.70
N ALA A 78 -2.56 6.08 -4.92
CA ALA A 78 -2.95 5.63 -6.25
C ALA A 78 -3.96 6.57 -6.92
N ARG A 79 -4.97 7.05 -6.16
CA ARG A 79 -5.93 8.04 -6.67
C ARG A 79 -5.24 9.33 -7.09
N PHE A 80 -4.35 9.85 -6.23
CA PHE A 80 -3.57 11.03 -6.56
C PHE A 80 -2.79 10.84 -7.87
N LEU A 81 -2.14 9.70 -8.05
CA LEU A 81 -1.38 9.41 -9.26
C LEU A 81 -2.25 9.28 -10.51
N ILE A 82 -3.44 8.68 -10.41
CA ILE A 82 -4.39 8.57 -11.53
C ILE A 82 -4.89 9.95 -11.94
N ASP A 83 -5.41 10.75 -10.99
CA ASP A 83 -5.98 12.07 -11.24
C ASP A 83 -4.94 13.04 -11.86
N HIS A 84 -3.69 12.96 -11.42
CA HIS A 84 -2.60 13.79 -11.97
C HIS A 84 -2.04 13.27 -13.30
N ARG A 85 -2.22 11.98 -13.61
CA ARG A 85 -1.86 11.44 -14.92
C ARG A 85 -2.85 11.89 -15.99
N ASP A 86 -4.14 11.90 -15.68
CA ASP A 86 -5.19 12.35 -16.60
C ASP A 86 -5.11 13.87 -16.83
N SER A 87 -4.65 14.64 -15.85
CA SER A 87 -4.42 16.08 -15.98
C SER A 87 -3.26 16.47 -16.92
N ASN A 88 -2.35 15.54 -17.23
CA ASN A 88 -1.25 15.77 -18.19
C ASN A 88 -1.57 15.29 -19.62
N LEU A 89 -2.79 14.79 -19.84
CA LEU A 89 -3.31 14.38 -21.15
C LEU A 89 -4.28 15.41 -21.77
N HIS A 90 -4.50 16.54 -21.10
CA HIS A 90 -5.32 17.68 -21.54
C HIS A 90 -4.49 18.94 -21.72
#